data_AF-A0A957JJ13-F1
#
_entry.id   AF-A0A957JJ13-F1
#
_cell.length_a   1.000
_cell.length_b   1.000
_cell.length_c   1.000
_cell.angle_alpha   90.00
_cell.angle_beta   90.00
_cell.angle_gamma   90.00
#
_symmetry.space_group_name_H-M   'P 1'
#
loop_
_entity.id
_entity.type
_entity.pdbx_description
1 polymer ?
#
loop_
_entity_poly.entity_id
_entity_poly.type
_entity_poly.pdbx_seq_one_letter_code
_entity_poly.pdbx_strand_id
1 'polypeptide(L)'
;MIPIYQTNGAWVAVYTKGHLWNVDGEWIGFVAGREVFDPAGMYLGFLSDDQRLLRKRAIGDNVPHVVPPPRPERPDIPTNVPLAPLLRELPYQIIDMFEAYPERLLYVSETRPDME
;
A
#
# COMPACT_ATOMS: atom_id res chain seq x y z
N MET A 1 13.98 -0.25 -5.67
CA MET A 1 13.00 0.23 -4.69
C MET A 1 12.40 1.52 -5.23
N ILE A 2 11.09 1.69 -5.12
CA ILE A 2 10.36 2.84 -5.66
C ILE A 2 9.67 3.53 -4.46
N PRO A 3 9.91 4.82 -4.19
CA PRO A 3 9.21 5.53 -3.13
C PRO A 3 7.73 5.67 -3.49
N ILE A 4 6.87 5.68 -2.47
CA ILE A 4 5.44 5.89 -2.59
C ILE A 4 5.09 7.13 -1.78
N TYR A 5 4.36 8.04 -2.40
CA TYR A 5 4.00 9.32 -1.82
C TYR A 5 2.50 9.40 -1.52
N GLN A 6 2.15 10.27 -0.58
CA GLN A 6 0.81 10.83 -0.41
C GLN A 6 0.57 11.96 -1.42
N THR A 7 -0.68 12.40 -1.56
CA THR A 7 -1.08 13.45 -2.50
C THR A 7 -0.49 14.82 -2.15
N ASN A 8 -0.19 15.07 -0.87
CA ASN A 8 0.60 16.23 -0.45
C ASN A 8 2.12 16.14 -0.76
N GLY A 9 2.59 15.03 -1.34
CA GLY A 9 4.01 14.80 -1.68
C GLY A 9 4.86 14.20 -0.55
N ALA A 10 4.29 13.90 0.62
CA ALA A 10 5.01 13.23 1.69
C ALA A 10 5.36 11.79 1.29
N TRP A 11 6.61 11.39 1.52
CA TRP A 11 7.03 10.01 1.36
C TRP A 11 6.51 9.16 2.53
N VAL A 12 5.77 8.10 2.23
CA VAL A 12 5.06 7.30 3.24
C VAL A 12 5.33 5.81 3.16
N ALA A 13 5.81 5.32 2.02
CA ALA A 13 6.07 3.91 1.83
C ALA A 13 7.10 3.67 0.73
N VAL A 14 7.55 2.43 0.58
CA VAL A 14 8.35 1.97 -0.54
C VAL A 14 7.73 0.72 -1.15
N TYR A 15 7.75 0.67 -2.48
CA TYR A 15 7.46 -0.52 -3.24
C TYR A 15 8.77 -1.21 -3.64
N THR A 16 8.92 -2.48 -3.27
CA THR A 16 10.09 -3.28 -3.64
C THR A 16 9.73 -4.76 -3.71
N LYS A 17 10.25 -5.44 -4.76
CA LYS A 17 10.07 -6.88 -4.97
C LYS A 17 8.61 -7.36 -4.88
N GLY A 18 7.64 -6.57 -5.36
CA GLY A 18 6.22 -6.94 -5.30
C GLY A 18 5.50 -6.60 -3.98
N HIS A 19 6.17 -5.92 -3.04
CA HIS A 19 5.64 -5.66 -1.70
C HIS A 19 5.71 -4.17 -1.35
N LEU A 20 4.76 -3.71 -0.56
CA LEU A 20 4.67 -2.37 0.01
C LEU A 20 5.09 -2.40 1.47
N TRP A 21 5.95 -1.46 1.83
CA TRP A 21 6.47 -1.29 3.17
C TRP A 21 6.30 0.15 3.60
N ASN A 22 5.87 0.41 4.83
CA ASN A 22 5.89 1.78 5.35
C ASN A 22 7.34 2.24 5.62
N VAL A 23 7.52 3.50 5.97
CA VAL A 23 8.84 4.08 6.30
C VAL A 23 9.53 3.40 7.49
N ASP A 24 8.75 2.79 8.38
CA ASP A 24 9.24 2.01 9.51
C ASP A 24 9.60 0.56 9.14
N GLY A 25 9.53 0.18 7.86
CA GLY A 25 9.86 -1.15 7.38
C GLY A 25 8.86 -2.24 7.78
N GLU A 26 7.62 -1.86 8.10
CA GLU A 26 6.52 -2.79 8.31
C GLU A 26 5.87 -3.16 6.98
N TRP A 27 5.46 -4.42 6.86
CA TRP A 27 4.82 -4.92 5.65
C TRP A 27 3.35 -4.53 5.64
N ILE A 28 2.95 -3.65 4.73
CA ILE A 28 1.60 -3.06 4.67
C ILE A 28 0.79 -3.54 3.46
N GLY A 29 1.39 -4.35 2.58
CA GLY A 29 0.67 -4.94 1.46
C GLY A 29 1.54 -5.55 0.38
N PHE A 30 0.91 -6.16 -0.60
CA PHE A 30 1.56 -6.78 -1.75
C PHE A 30 0.80 -6.51 -3.04
N VAL A 31 1.51 -6.62 -4.16
CA VAL A 31 0.95 -6.45 -5.50
C VAL A 31 0.64 -7.81 -6.10
N ALA A 32 -0.59 -7.98 -6.61
CA ALA A 32 -0.98 -9.11 -7.45
C ALA A 32 -1.56 -8.58 -8.76
N GLY A 33 -0.88 -8.86 -9.88
CA GLY A 33 -1.21 -8.26 -11.18
C GLY A 33 -0.99 -6.75 -11.17
N ARG A 34 -2.08 -5.97 -11.23
CA ARG A 34 -2.06 -4.49 -11.18
C ARG A 34 -2.63 -3.92 -9.88
N GLU A 35 -3.06 -4.79 -8.99
CA GLU A 35 -3.81 -4.45 -7.80
C GLU A 35 -2.95 -4.64 -6.55
N VAL A 36 -3.28 -3.87 -5.51
CA VAL A 36 -2.61 -3.87 -4.23
C VAL A 36 -3.57 -4.43 -3.19
N PHE A 37 -3.06 -5.33 -2.36
CA PHE A 37 -3.78 -5.99 -1.28
C PHE A 37 -3.04 -5.79 0.03
N ASP A 38 -3.76 -5.77 1.14
CA ASP A 38 -3.19 -5.77 2.48
C ASP A 38 -2.57 -7.14 2.82
N PRO A 39 -1.85 -7.30 3.95
CA PRO A 39 -1.25 -8.58 4.32
C PRO A 39 -2.26 -9.73 4.52
N ALA A 40 -3.54 -9.44 4.71
CA ALA A 40 -4.60 -10.43 4.83
C ALA A 40 -5.20 -10.85 3.48
N GLY A 41 -4.90 -10.12 2.39
CA GLY A 41 -5.44 -10.40 1.06
C GLY A 41 -6.64 -9.54 0.67
N MET A 42 -6.97 -8.50 1.44
CA MET A 42 -8.04 -7.56 1.12
C MET A 42 -7.54 -6.46 0.19
N TYR A 43 -8.35 -6.14 -0.83
CA TYR A 43 -8.01 -5.08 -1.79
C TYR A 43 -7.87 -3.70 -1.14
N LEU A 44 -6.74 -3.07 -1.42
CA LEU A 44 -6.42 -1.69 -1.05
C LEU A 44 -6.55 -0.73 -2.22
N GLY A 45 -6.21 -1.14 -3.45
CA GLY A 45 -6.17 -0.21 -4.57
C GLY A 45 -5.26 -0.64 -5.71
N PHE A 46 -4.62 0.34 -6.35
CA PHE A 46 -3.62 0.16 -7.39
C PHE A 46 -2.51 1.20 -7.23
N LEU A 47 -1.31 0.89 -7.73
CA LEU A 47 -0.22 1.86 -7.81
C LEU A 47 -0.37 2.71 -9.07
N SER A 48 -0.32 4.04 -8.92
CA SER A 48 -0.32 4.98 -10.03
C SER A 48 1.07 5.16 -10.64
N ASP A 49 1.12 5.67 -11.88
CA ASP A 49 2.40 5.99 -12.55
C ASP A 49 3.20 7.08 -11.81
N ASP A 50 2.52 7.95 -11.05
CA ASP A 50 3.11 8.99 -10.23
C ASP A 50 3.39 8.54 -8.78
N GLN A 51 3.47 7.24 -8.57
CA GLN A 51 4.00 6.62 -7.35
C GLN A 51 3.11 6.85 -6.11
N ARG A 52 1.79 6.69 -6.25
CA ARG A 52 0.82 6.74 -5.16
C ARG A 52 0.01 5.45 -5.07
N LEU A 53 -0.47 5.13 -3.87
CA LEU A 53 -1.45 4.07 -3.68
C LEU A 53 -2.85 4.66 -3.77
N LEU A 54 -3.51 4.45 -4.91
CA LEU A 54 -4.80 5.03 -5.22
C LEU A 54 -5.90 3.99 -5.25
N ARG A 55 -7.13 4.43 -5.01
CA ARG A 55 -8.32 3.57 -5.03
C ARG A 55 -9.50 4.30 -5.65
N LYS A 56 -10.39 3.55 -6.32
CA LYS A 56 -11.72 4.08 -6.66
C LYS A 56 -12.56 4.22 -5.40
N ARG A 57 -13.20 5.38 -5.22
CA ARG A 57 -14.05 5.69 -4.07
C ARG A 57 -15.27 4.77 -3.99
N ALA A 58 -15.94 4.58 -5.13
CA ALA A 58 -16.99 3.58 -5.28
C ALA A 58 -16.36 2.29 -5.82
N ILE A 59 -16.58 1.20 -5.10
CA ILE A 59 -16.13 -0.13 -5.50
C ILE A 59 -17.39 -0.98 -5.63
N GLY A 60 -17.48 -1.76 -6.70
CA GLY A 60 -18.56 -2.73 -6.83
C GLY A 60 -18.41 -3.87 -5.82
N ASP A 61 -19.45 -4.69 -5.70
CA ASP A 61 -19.54 -5.76 -4.70
C ASP A 61 -18.51 -6.90 -4.90
N ASN A 62 -17.82 -6.94 -6.04
CA ASN A 62 -16.84 -7.97 -6.41
C ASN A 62 -15.40 -7.52 -6.18
N VAL A 63 -15.05 -7.26 -4.93
CA VAL A 63 -13.64 -7.05 -4.57
C VAL A 63 -12.99 -8.40 -4.35
N PRO A 64 -11.98 -8.80 -5.14
CA PRO A 64 -11.34 -10.08 -4.96
C PRO A 64 -10.62 -10.13 -3.61
N HIS A 65 -10.88 -11.18 -2.84
CA HIS A 65 -10.01 -11.58 -1.74
C HIS A 65 -9.00 -12.57 -2.31
N VAL A 66 -7.72 -12.27 -2.17
CA VAL A 66 -6.64 -13.11 -2.73
C VAL A 66 -5.85 -13.75 -1.62
N VAL A 67 -5.30 -14.95 -1.87
CA VAL A 67 -4.42 -15.59 -0.89
C VAL A 67 -3.11 -14.79 -0.81
N PRO A 68 -2.74 -14.28 0.38
CA PRO A 68 -1.50 -13.52 0.52
C PRO A 68 -0.28 -14.41 0.29
N PRO A 69 0.82 -13.87 -0.27
CA PRO A 69 2.08 -14.58 -0.34
C PRO A 69 2.64 -14.78 1.07
N PRO A 70 3.64 -15.69 1.25
CA PRO A 70 4.40 -15.76 2.48
C PRO A 70 4.99 -14.40 2.83
N ARG A 71 5.05 -14.09 4.12
CA ARG A 71 5.61 -12.82 4.60
C ARG A 71 7.04 -12.64 4.04
N PRO A 72 7.31 -11.53 3.32
CA PRO A 72 8.63 -11.25 2.78
C PRO A 72 9.63 -10.86 3.88
N GLU A 73 10.93 -10.99 3.59
CA GLU A 73 11.99 -10.44 4.42
C GLU A 73 11.92 -8.91 4.45
N ARG A 74 12.09 -8.32 5.63
CA ARG A 74 12.09 -6.87 5.82
C ARG A 74 13.25 -6.24 5.03
N PRO A 75 12.98 -5.30 4.11
CA PRO A 75 14.01 -4.64 3.34
C PRO A 75 14.72 -3.58 4.19
N ASP A 76 15.92 -3.22 3.76
CA ASP A 76 16.60 -2.02 4.25
C ASP A 76 15.96 -0.78 3.62
N ILE A 77 15.30 0.03 4.45
CA ILE A 77 14.58 1.23 4.01
C ILE A 77 15.59 2.39 3.93
N PRO A 78 15.71 3.09 2.79
CA PRO A 78 16.67 4.18 2.67
C PRO A 78 16.29 5.32 3.61
N THR A 79 17.28 6.03 4.14
CA THR A 79 17.03 7.21 5.00
C THR A 79 16.44 8.38 4.21
N ASN A 80 16.78 8.48 2.92
CA ASN A 80 16.36 9.56 2.04
C ASN A 80 15.83 8.99 0.72
N VAL A 81 14.83 9.66 0.15
CA VAL A 81 14.29 9.36 -1.18
C VAL A 81 14.33 10.62 -2.05
N PRO A 82 14.22 10.51 -3.38
CA PRO A 82 13.99 11.66 -4.24
C PRO A 82 12.78 12.47 -3.80
N LEU A 83 12.69 13.72 -4.25
CA LEU A 83 11.45 14.48 -4.09
C LEU A 83 10.31 13.80 -4.85
N ALA A 84 9.08 14.00 -4.37
CA ALA A 84 7.88 13.57 -5.09
C ALA A 84 7.91 14.11 -6.53
N PRO A 85 7.50 13.30 -7.52
CA PRO A 85 7.34 13.78 -8.89
C PRO A 85 6.22 14.81 -8.95
N LEU A 86 6.00 15.39 -10.13
CA LEU A 86 4.79 16.20 -10.35
C LEU A 86 3.55 15.28 -10.25
N LEU A 87 2.83 15.40 -9.15
CA LEU A 87 1.64 14.59 -8.86
C LEU A 87 0.44 15.13 -9.64
N ARG A 88 -0.31 14.23 -10.27
CA ARG A 88 -1.55 14.62 -10.97
C ARG A 88 -2.64 14.90 -9.96
N GLU A 89 -3.50 15.88 -10.25
CA GLU A 89 -4.71 16.11 -9.47
C GLU A 89 -5.59 14.85 -9.49
N LEU A 90 -6.12 14.47 -8.32
CA LEU A 90 -7.01 13.31 -8.21
C LEU A 90 -8.43 13.71 -8.56
N PRO A 91 -9.08 13.06 -9.53
CA PRO A 91 -10.49 13.29 -9.77
C PRO A 91 -11.31 12.73 -8.60
N TYR A 92 -12.51 13.27 -8.36
CA TYR A 92 -13.35 12.95 -7.19
C TYR A 92 -13.55 11.44 -6.91
N GLN A 93 -13.66 10.63 -7.97
CA GLN A 93 -13.85 9.19 -7.87
C GLN A 93 -12.59 8.41 -7.48
N ILE A 94 -11.42 9.05 -7.41
CA ILE A 94 -10.16 8.44 -6.97
C ILE A 94 -9.75 9.05 -5.63
N ILE A 95 -9.26 8.21 -4.74
CA ILE A 95 -8.75 8.60 -3.43
C ILE A 95 -7.33 8.09 -3.25
N ASP A 96 -6.57 8.83 -2.45
CA ASP A 96 -5.30 8.39 -1.90
C ASP A 96 -5.57 7.54 -0.65
N MET A 97 -5.06 6.32 -0.63
CA MET A 97 -5.31 5.40 0.49
C MET A 97 -4.62 5.85 1.78
N PHE A 98 -3.46 6.49 1.69
CA PHE A 98 -2.72 6.94 2.87
C PHE A 98 -3.35 8.19 3.50
N GLU A 99 -4.18 8.93 2.77
CA GLU A 99 -4.92 10.07 3.30
C GLU A 99 -6.35 9.68 3.72
N ALA A 100 -7.04 8.87 2.90
CA ALA A 100 -8.45 8.55 3.12
C ALA A 100 -8.69 7.42 4.13
N TYR A 101 -7.82 6.40 4.13
CA TYR A 101 -7.97 5.18 4.95
C TYR A 101 -6.62 4.70 5.52
N PRO A 102 -5.87 5.55 6.25
CA PRO A 102 -4.56 5.18 6.80
C PRO A 102 -4.62 3.97 7.74
N GLU A 103 -5.75 3.76 8.41
CA GLU A 103 -5.99 2.63 9.31
C GLU A 103 -5.97 1.26 8.60
N ARG A 104 -6.15 1.24 7.27
CA ARG A 104 -6.05 0.02 6.46
C ARG A 104 -4.62 -0.29 6.01
N LEU A 105 -3.68 0.62 6.25
CA LEU A 105 -2.28 0.50 5.85
C LEU A 105 -1.38 0.26 7.06
N LEU A 106 -1.89 -0.49 8.01
CA LEU A 106 -1.20 -0.89 9.22
C LEU A 106 -0.79 -2.36 9.10
N TYR A 107 0.34 -2.71 9.70
CA TYR A 107 0.69 -4.11 9.89
C TYR A 107 -0.29 -4.73 10.90
N VAL A 108 -1.09 -5.70 10.45
CA VAL A 108 -1.84 -6.57 11.35
C VAL A 108 -0.85 -7.60 11.88
N SER A 109 -0.43 -7.44 13.13
CA SER A 109 0.25 -8.49 13.89
C SER A 109 -0.54 -9.78 13.74
N GLU A 110 0.14 -10.87 13.39
CA GLU A 110 -0.46 -12.20 13.52
C GLU A 110 -0.91 -12.33 14.97
N THR A 111 -2.21 -12.20 15.22
CA THR A 111 -2.82 -12.70 16.45
C THR A 111 -2.46 -14.18 16.46
N ARG A 112 -1.56 -14.56 17.37
CA ARG A 112 -1.48 -15.96 17.79
C ARG A 112 -2.93 -16.38 18.06
N PRO A 113 -3.40 -17.53 17.56
CA PRO A 113 -4.66 -18.05 18.04
C PRO A 113 -4.55 -18.10 19.56
N ASP A 114 -5.49 -17.47 20.27
CA ASP A 114 -5.63 -17.69 21.70
C ASP A 114 -5.70 -19.21 21.89
N MET A 115 -4.67 -19.77 22.50
CA MET A 115 -4.57 -21.19 22.75
C MET A 115 -5.68 -21.57 23.74
N GLU A 116 -6.56 -22.50 23.35
CA GLU A 116 -7.36 -23.31 24.29
C GLU A 116 -6.46 -24.18 25.18
#